data_AF-A0A3B9LZI2-F1
#
_entry.id   AF-A0A3B9LZI2-F1
#
_cell.length_a   1.000
_cell.length_b   1.000
_cell.length_c   1.000
_cell.angle_alpha   90.00
_cell.angle_beta   90.00
_cell.angle_gamma   90.00
#
_symmetry.space_group_name_H-M   'P 1'
#
loop_
_entity.id
_entity.type
_entity.pdbx_description
1 polymer ?
#
loop_
_entity_poly.entity_id
_entity_poly.type
_entity_poly.pdbx_seq_one_letter_code
_entity_poly.pdbx_strand_id
1 'polypeptide(L)'
;MYKRIFPQLLLIAVSLFSVKQTFSQETLPDLVRRLKPEVVAIATYDSQGEALMTGSGFFVRPGQVVTNLHVIRGAQRCEIKTLDGKGKVFPVAGTLAVDEEGDLALLSVEMPPDRSRASELAHVLPDEGEQIVVIGNPLKLEGSVTDGIVSAVREVPNVGKIIQITAPISHGNSGSPVFNMKGQVVGVVTVKVTNGQNINLAIGAARVEQLRPGQLRSLAALPAKERLSDVAESSYRTGLDSLWLGNYDNAIGYFETAANRNPRRADAWVQVGYCKVKQGKNEEAIRAYQLALELKPNAEEIHNKLGDAYYYAGRMREAIASYTRAASLNPGNADAHYNLAVAYFESGNERLALTEAKILRQLDEKLYEKLVSETRPER
;
A
#
# COMPACT_ATOMS: atom_id res chain seq x y z
N MET A 1 0.38 32.56 87.70
CA MET A 1 0.41 33.79 86.88
C MET A 1 0.60 33.39 85.43
N TYR A 2 -0.40 33.63 84.59
CA TYR A 2 -0.46 33.24 83.17
C TYR A 2 0.67 33.85 82.33
N LYS A 3 1.38 33.06 81.51
CA LYS A 3 1.89 33.50 80.20
C LYS A 3 1.83 32.35 79.19
N ARG A 4 0.90 32.49 78.25
CA ARG A 4 0.78 31.69 77.02
C ARG A 4 1.94 32.04 76.09
N ILE A 5 2.60 31.03 75.52
CA ILE A 5 3.49 31.18 74.36
C ILE A 5 2.83 30.38 73.22
N PHE A 6 2.43 31.09 72.16
CA PHE A 6 1.91 30.51 70.91
C PHE A 6 3.09 30.01 70.04
N PRO A 7 2.97 28.87 69.35
CA PRO A 7 3.99 28.41 68.42
C PRO A 7 3.78 29.02 67.02
N GLN A 8 4.86 29.47 66.37
CA GLN A 8 4.88 29.77 64.94
C GLN A 8 5.09 28.47 64.16
N LEU A 9 4.06 28.03 63.43
CA LEU A 9 4.18 27.02 62.38
C LEU A 9 4.59 27.73 61.09
N LEU A 10 5.81 27.44 60.63
CA LEU A 10 6.34 27.85 59.34
C LEU A 10 5.78 26.90 58.26
N LEU A 11 4.80 27.35 57.46
CA LEU A 11 4.37 26.64 56.26
C LEU A 11 5.42 26.83 55.15
N ILE A 12 6.15 25.77 54.83
CA ILE A 12 7.00 25.70 53.63
C ILE A 12 6.10 25.24 52.47
N ALA A 13 5.74 26.17 51.59
CA ALA A 13 5.08 25.85 50.32
C ALA A 13 6.13 25.30 49.35
N VAL A 14 6.11 23.98 49.13
CA VAL A 14 6.90 23.35 48.06
C VAL A 14 6.12 23.51 46.75
N SER A 15 6.53 24.47 45.92
CA SER A 15 6.03 24.61 44.56
C SER A 15 6.62 23.51 43.68
N LEU A 16 5.81 22.49 43.40
CA LEU A 16 6.08 21.50 42.35
C LEU A 16 6.06 22.20 40.98
N PHE A 17 7.23 22.53 40.44
CA PHE A 17 7.37 22.90 39.04
C PHE A 17 7.09 21.68 38.18
N SER A 18 5.84 21.54 37.73
CA SER A 18 5.47 20.59 36.70
C SER A 18 6.10 21.07 35.39
N VAL A 19 7.21 20.47 34.97
CA VAL A 19 7.74 20.64 33.62
C VAL A 19 6.68 20.09 32.66
N LYS A 20 5.85 20.97 32.11
CA LYS A 20 5.03 20.63 30.95
C LYS A 20 6.00 20.36 29.80
N GLN A 21 6.20 19.08 29.49
CA GLN A 21 6.81 18.67 28.24
C GLN A 21 5.85 19.10 27.13
N THR A 22 6.03 20.31 26.62
CA THR A 22 5.30 20.80 25.47
C THR A 22 5.82 20.00 24.28
N PHE A 23 5.12 18.93 23.89
CA PHE A 23 5.32 18.32 22.58
C PHE A 23 4.93 19.38 21.55
N SER A 24 5.92 20.14 21.06
CA SER A 24 5.73 20.98 19.90
C SER A 24 5.39 20.05 18.74
N GLN A 25 4.16 20.13 18.22
CA GLN A 25 3.83 19.47 16.95
C GLN A 25 4.81 20.00 15.89
N GLU A 26 5.51 19.09 15.22
CA GLU A 26 6.41 19.42 14.11
C GLU A 26 5.57 20.14 13.04
N THR A 27 6.01 21.33 12.61
CA THR A 27 5.28 22.05 11.56
C THR A 27 5.50 21.37 10.21
N LEU A 28 4.59 21.55 9.25
CA LEU A 28 4.76 20.99 7.91
C LEU A 28 6.11 21.40 7.26
N PRO A 29 6.57 22.66 7.34
CA PRO A 29 7.90 23.03 6.86
C PRO A 29 9.06 22.30 7.57
N ASP A 30 8.95 22.02 8.86
CA ASP A 30 9.96 21.27 9.61
C ASP A 30 10.01 19.80 9.13
N LEU A 31 8.83 19.19 9.01
CA LEU A 31 8.65 17.85 8.49
C LEU A 31 9.25 17.71 7.08
N VAL A 32 8.91 18.62 6.18
CA VAL A 32 9.45 18.66 4.81
C VAL A 32 10.98 18.77 4.81
N ARG A 33 11.55 19.67 5.61
CA ARG A 33 13.01 19.83 5.69
C ARG A 33 13.70 18.55 6.17
N ARG A 34 13.08 17.83 7.10
CA ARG A 34 13.57 16.55 7.62
C ARG A 34 13.50 15.44 6.58
N LEU A 35 12.41 15.36 5.82
CA LEU A 35 12.13 14.28 4.87
C LEU A 35 12.79 14.46 3.50
N LYS A 36 13.04 15.69 3.05
CA LYS A 36 13.58 15.98 1.71
C LYS A 36 14.86 15.19 1.36
N PRO A 37 15.83 14.97 2.28
CA PRO A 37 17.01 14.14 2.00
C PRO A 37 16.73 12.65 1.77
N GLU A 38 15.53 12.16 2.10
CA GLU A 38 15.12 10.77 1.89
C GLU A 38 14.61 10.53 0.46
N VAL A 39 14.33 11.61 -0.28
CA VAL A 39 13.72 11.60 -1.61
C VAL A 39 14.75 11.98 -2.68
N VAL A 40 14.62 11.35 -3.84
CA VAL A 40 15.49 11.56 -5.00
C VAL A 40 14.66 11.86 -6.26
N ALA A 41 15.20 12.68 -7.14
CA ALA A 41 14.74 12.74 -8.53
C ALA A 41 15.40 11.63 -9.34
N ILE A 42 14.70 11.07 -10.32
CA ILE A 42 15.21 10.02 -11.20
C ILE A 42 15.20 10.53 -12.64
N ALA A 43 16.29 10.28 -13.36
CA ALA A 43 16.40 10.54 -14.80
C ALA A 43 16.90 9.28 -15.51
N THR A 44 16.22 8.90 -16.59
CA THR A 44 16.56 7.73 -17.39
C THR A 44 16.93 8.12 -18.80
N TYR A 45 17.79 7.31 -19.42
CA TYR A 45 18.35 7.57 -20.74
C TYR A 45 18.34 6.30 -21.60
N ASP A 46 18.18 6.48 -22.90
CA ASP A 46 18.24 5.40 -23.88
C ASP A 46 19.69 5.02 -24.25
N SER A 47 19.86 4.16 -25.27
CA SER A 47 21.18 3.71 -25.74
C SER A 47 22.02 4.81 -26.40
N GLN A 48 21.40 5.90 -26.85
CA GLN A 48 22.07 7.04 -27.44
C GLN A 48 22.41 8.12 -26.40
N GLY A 49 21.97 7.93 -25.15
CA GLY A 49 22.15 8.89 -24.07
C GLY A 49 21.09 10.00 -24.04
N GLU A 50 20.03 9.88 -24.86
CA GLU A 50 18.92 10.83 -24.85
C GLU A 50 18.00 10.57 -23.66
N ALA A 51 17.45 11.65 -23.08
CA ALA A 51 16.58 11.55 -21.91
C ALA A 51 15.26 10.86 -22.28
N LEU A 52 14.97 9.74 -21.61
CA LEU A 52 13.79 8.92 -21.86
C LEU A 52 12.62 9.34 -20.96
N MET A 53 12.84 9.35 -19.64
CA MET A 53 11.81 9.67 -18.66
C MET A 53 12.43 10.31 -17.41
N THR A 54 11.61 11.05 -16.68
CA THR A 54 11.94 11.55 -15.34
C THR A 54 10.88 11.08 -14.36
N GLY A 55 11.30 10.74 -13.15
CA GLY A 55 10.41 10.41 -12.06
C GLY A 55 11.03 10.83 -10.72
N SER A 56 10.53 10.25 -9.65
CA SER A 56 11.03 10.42 -8.30
C SER A 56 11.16 9.05 -7.64
N GLY A 57 11.89 9.00 -6.54
CA GLY A 57 12.02 7.80 -5.72
C GLY A 57 12.41 8.19 -4.30
N PHE A 58 12.53 7.20 -3.43
CA PHE A 58 12.97 7.42 -2.06
C PHE A 58 13.78 6.24 -1.54
N PHE A 59 14.65 6.50 -0.57
CA PHE A 59 15.49 5.47 0.02
C PHE A 59 14.67 4.62 0.98
N VAL A 60 14.77 3.29 0.84
CA VAL A 60 14.24 2.33 1.83
C VAL A 60 15.33 1.70 2.67
N ARG A 61 16.57 1.72 2.16
CA ARG A 61 17.81 1.33 2.85
C ARG A 61 18.98 2.11 2.26
N PRO A 62 20.17 2.10 2.89
CA PRO A 62 21.32 2.75 2.31
C PRO A 62 21.62 2.27 0.89
N GLY A 63 21.71 3.20 -0.06
CA GLY A 63 21.92 2.91 -1.48
C GLY A 63 20.76 2.17 -2.19
N GLN A 64 19.60 1.97 -1.55
CA GLN A 64 18.46 1.29 -2.14
C GLN A 64 17.27 2.24 -2.30
N VAL A 65 16.85 2.47 -3.54
CA VAL A 65 15.78 3.42 -3.88
C VAL A 65 14.57 2.67 -4.45
N VAL A 66 13.38 3.02 -3.99
CA VAL A 66 12.12 2.56 -4.58
C VAL A 66 11.60 3.63 -5.54
N THR A 67 11.07 3.18 -6.68
CA THR A 67 10.37 3.99 -7.69
C THR A 67 9.32 3.14 -8.39
N ASN A 68 8.49 3.75 -9.25
CA ASN A 68 7.71 2.96 -10.19
C ASN A 68 8.57 2.29 -11.26
N LEU A 69 8.14 1.11 -11.69
CA LEU A 69 8.81 0.34 -12.73
C LEU A 69 8.70 1.03 -14.09
N HIS A 70 7.57 1.66 -14.44
CA HIS A 70 7.41 2.38 -15.70
C HIS A 70 8.42 3.52 -15.89
N VAL A 71 8.93 4.11 -14.79
CA VAL A 71 9.94 5.19 -14.83
C VAL A 71 11.26 4.69 -15.42
N ILE A 72 11.59 3.41 -15.22
CA ILE A 72 12.88 2.81 -15.58
C ILE A 72 12.83 1.82 -16.75
N ARG A 73 11.64 1.51 -17.28
CA ARG A 73 11.50 0.57 -18.41
C ARG A 73 12.20 1.09 -19.65
N GLY A 74 12.97 0.22 -20.30
CA GLY A 74 13.71 0.55 -21.53
C GLY A 74 14.93 1.42 -21.34
N ALA A 75 15.21 1.88 -20.11
CA ALA A 75 16.38 2.67 -19.81
C ALA A 75 17.66 1.83 -19.97
N GLN A 76 18.66 2.40 -20.64
CA GLN A 76 20.02 1.85 -20.68
C GLN A 76 20.88 2.43 -19.57
N ARG A 77 20.57 3.65 -19.15
CA ARG A 77 21.22 4.35 -18.03
C ARG A 77 20.16 5.02 -17.17
N CYS A 78 20.37 4.98 -15.86
CA CYS A 78 19.52 5.66 -14.89
C CYS A 78 20.41 6.34 -13.86
N GLU A 79 20.00 7.54 -13.47
CA GLU A 79 20.68 8.34 -12.44
C GLU A 79 19.65 8.85 -11.45
N ILE A 80 20.07 8.91 -10.19
CA ILE A 80 19.33 9.64 -9.16
C ILE A 80 19.99 10.99 -8.93
N LYS A 81 19.20 11.99 -8.54
CA LYS A 81 19.69 13.25 -7.98
C LYS A 81 19.10 13.44 -6.59
N THR A 82 19.94 13.60 -5.58
CA THR A 82 19.49 13.89 -4.21
C THR A 82 18.87 15.29 -4.13
N LEU A 83 17.89 15.47 -3.24
CA LEU A 83 17.15 16.73 -3.08
C LEU A 83 17.63 17.60 -1.91
N ASP A 84 18.78 17.26 -1.32
CA ASP A 84 19.44 18.02 -0.24
C ASP A 84 20.38 19.10 -0.80
N GLY A 85 20.23 20.34 -0.33
CA GLY A 85 21.10 21.45 -0.72
C GLY A 85 21.13 21.69 -2.24
N LYS A 86 22.31 21.54 -2.86
CA LYS A 86 22.49 21.67 -4.33
C LYS A 86 22.18 20.37 -5.11
N GLY A 87 21.92 19.28 -4.39
CA GLY A 87 21.75 17.94 -4.95
C GLY A 87 23.03 17.36 -5.55
N LYS A 88 23.17 16.04 -5.50
CA LYS A 88 24.24 15.31 -6.17
C LYS A 88 23.66 14.20 -7.02
N VAL A 89 24.30 13.96 -8.15
CA VAL A 89 23.91 12.91 -9.09
C VAL A 89 24.72 11.65 -8.79
N PHE A 90 24.04 10.51 -8.74
CA PHE A 90 24.65 9.20 -8.57
C PHE A 90 24.08 8.21 -9.59
N PRO A 91 24.93 7.34 -10.18
CA PRO A 91 24.45 6.34 -11.11
C PRO A 91 23.72 5.22 -10.40
N VAL A 92 22.74 4.64 -11.09
CA VAL A 92 22.02 3.43 -10.66
C VAL A 92 22.70 2.22 -11.29
N ALA A 93 23.21 1.31 -10.45
CA ALA A 93 23.88 0.09 -10.87
C ALA A 93 22.93 -0.91 -11.55
N GLY A 94 21.65 -0.90 -11.15
CA GLY A 94 20.65 -1.84 -11.67
C GLY A 94 19.44 -2.01 -10.76
N THR A 95 18.63 -3.02 -11.04
CA THR A 95 17.50 -3.41 -10.19
C THR A 95 17.86 -4.58 -9.29
N LEU A 96 17.41 -4.52 -8.05
CA LEU A 96 17.51 -5.60 -7.05
C LEU A 96 16.20 -6.40 -6.98
N ALA A 97 15.06 -5.75 -7.23
CA ALA A 97 13.76 -6.37 -7.28
C ALA A 97 12.85 -5.60 -8.24
N VAL A 98 11.92 -6.31 -8.87
CA VAL A 98 10.89 -5.75 -9.73
C VAL A 98 9.58 -6.44 -9.41
N ASP A 99 8.55 -5.64 -9.28
CA ASP A 99 7.17 -6.07 -9.11
C ASP A 99 6.36 -5.49 -10.27
N GLU A 100 6.12 -6.33 -11.28
CA GLU A 100 5.49 -5.89 -12.52
C GLU A 100 4.00 -5.54 -12.32
N GLU A 101 3.31 -6.26 -11.44
CA GLU A 101 1.88 -6.07 -11.17
C GLU A 101 1.64 -4.82 -10.31
N GLY A 102 2.53 -4.55 -9.37
CA GLY A 102 2.52 -3.33 -8.56
C GLY A 102 3.12 -2.11 -9.23
N ASP A 103 3.73 -2.27 -10.41
CA ASP A 103 4.52 -1.23 -11.07
C ASP A 103 5.57 -0.60 -10.13
N LEU A 104 6.31 -1.44 -9.39
CA LEU A 104 7.37 -1.03 -8.46
C LEU A 104 8.72 -1.64 -8.83
N ALA A 105 9.79 -0.91 -8.55
CA ALA A 105 11.16 -1.38 -8.69
C ALA A 105 12.01 -0.94 -7.50
N LEU A 106 12.88 -1.84 -7.05
CA LEU A 106 13.94 -1.56 -6.09
C LEU A 106 15.27 -1.42 -6.84
N LEU A 107 15.87 -0.25 -6.76
CA LEU A 107 17.12 0.11 -7.42
C LEU A 107 18.31 0.00 -6.47
N SER A 108 19.47 -0.37 -7.02
CA SER A 108 20.76 -0.23 -6.35
C SER A 108 21.47 1.01 -6.87
N VAL A 109 21.84 1.92 -5.98
CA VAL A 109 22.53 3.18 -6.32
C VAL A 109 23.99 3.12 -5.89
N GLU A 110 24.89 3.54 -6.76
CA GLU A 110 26.32 3.64 -6.46
C GLU A 110 26.60 4.94 -5.69
N MET A 111 26.48 4.88 -4.36
CA MET A 111 26.68 6.06 -3.51
C MET A 111 27.31 5.69 -2.16
N PRO A 112 27.96 6.66 -1.49
CA PRO A 112 28.40 6.51 -0.10
C PRO A 112 27.20 6.24 0.85
N PRO A 113 27.26 5.21 1.72
CA PRO A 113 26.13 4.85 2.59
C PRO A 113 25.67 5.96 3.55
N ASP A 114 26.58 6.84 3.95
CA ASP A 114 26.33 7.99 4.84
C ASP A 114 25.48 9.09 4.18
N ARG A 115 25.32 9.05 2.85
CA ARG A 115 24.52 10.02 2.09
C ARG A 115 23.08 9.60 1.84
N SER A 116 22.68 8.41 2.27
CA SER A 116 21.33 7.90 2.12
C SER A 116 20.62 7.87 3.47
N ARG A 117 19.47 8.54 3.56
CA ARG A 117 18.58 8.48 4.72
C ARG A 117 17.33 7.71 4.32
N ALA A 118 17.13 6.53 4.91
CA ALA A 118 15.99 5.68 4.61
C ALA A 118 14.70 6.26 5.20
N SER A 119 13.63 6.23 4.42
CA SER A 119 12.29 6.51 4.88
C SER A 119 11.70 5.35 5.66
N GLU A 120 10.96 5.70 6.71
CA GLU A 120 10.17 4.75 7.49
C GLU A 120 8.87 4.43 6.73
N LEU A 121 8.54 3.16 6.57
CA LEU A 121 7.28 2.73 5.95
C LEU A 121 6.19 2.64 7.02
N ALA A 122 4.98 3.11 6.69
CA ALA A 122 3.83 2.95 7.56
C ALA A 122 3.31 1.51 7.47
N HIS A 123 3.16 0.86 8.63
CA HIS A 123 2.56 -0.48 8.72
C HIS A 123 1.03 -0.45 8.81
N VAL A 124 0.46 0.71 9.17
CA VAL A 124 -0.98 0.91 9.30
C VAL A 124 -1.47 1.63 8.05
N LEU A 125 -2.57 1.14 7.48
CA LEU A 125 -3.23 1.80 6.36
C LEU A 125 -3.76 3.17 6.79
N PRO A 126 -3.62 4.19 5.93
CA PRO A 126 -4.11 5.52 6.26
C PRO A 126 -5.64 5.55 6.24
N ASP A 127 -6.21 6.40 7.09
CA ASP A 127 -7.65 6.62 7.12
C ASP A 127 -8.08 7.63 6.05
N GLU A 128 -9.32 7.53 5.58
CA GLU A 128 -9.89 8.56 4.70
C GLU A 128 -9.97 9.91 5.42
N GLY A 129 -9.51 10.98 4.77
CA GLY A 129 -9.35 12.30 5.37
C GLY A 129 -8.01 12.53 6.07
N GLU A 130 -7.14 11.51 6.20
CA GLU A 130 -5.81 11.68 6.78
C GLU A 130 -4.96 12.62 5.92
N GLN A 131 -4.27 13.56 6.58
CA GLN A 131 -3.38 14.52 5.93
C GLN A 131 -2.12 13.83 5.40
N ILE A 132 -1.76 14.18 4.17
CA ILE A 132 -0.59 13.64 3.49
C ILE A 132 0.24 14.74 2.83
N VAL A 133 1.50 14.39 2.57
CA VAL A 133 2.47 15.24 1.88
C VAL A 133 3.19 14.38 0.84
N VAL A 134 3.30 14.91 -0.37
CA VAL A 134 4.09 14.33 -1.45
C VAL A 134 5.30 15.21 -1.69
N ILE A 135 6.48 14.61 -1.67
CA ILE A 135 7.74 15.27 -1.99
C ILE A 135 8.28 14.61 -3.25
N GLY A 136 8.54 15.39 -4.29
CA GLY A 136 8.97 14.85 -5.58
C GLY A 136 9.52 15.91 -6.52
N ASN A 137 9.57 15.56 -7.80
CA ASN A 137 10.10 16.40 -8.88
C ASN A 137 9.07 16.63 -10.01
N PRO A 138 7.95 17.33 -9.75
CA PRO A 138 7.00 17.65 -10.81
C PRO A 138 7.66 18.58 -11.83
N LEU A 139 7.51 18.28 -13.12
CA LEU A 139 7.93 19.15 -14.24
C LEU A 139 9.43 19.54 -14.23
N LYS A 140 10.31 18.72 -13.64
CA LYS A 140 11.74 19.03 -13.43
C LYS A 140 11.99 20.23 -12.49
N LEU A 141 10.96 20.64 -11.71
CA LEU A 141 11.07 21.63 -10.64
C LEU A 141 11.40 20.91 -9.34
N GLU A 142 12.71 20.81 -9.07
CA GLU A 142 13.28 19.91 -8.06
C GLU A 142 12.76 20.17 -6.64
N GLY A 143 12.30 19.10 -5.97
CA GLY A 143 11.93 19.12 -4.56
C GLY A 143 10.70 19.96 -4.27
N SER A 144 9.74 19.95 -5.20
CA SER A 144 8.42 20.50 -4.97
C SER A 144 7.68 19.65 -3.95
N VAL A 145 6.84 20.32 -3.18
CA VAL A 145 6.06 19.73 -2.12
C VAL A 145 4.60 20.03 -2.43
N THR A 146 3.77 18.99 -2.38
CA THR A 146 2.32 19.14 -2.44
C THR A 146 1.70 18.46 -1.23
N ASP A 147 0.71 19.10 -0.64
CA ASP A 147 -0.08 18.54 0.46
C ASP A 147 -1.49 18.19 -0.03
N GLY A 148 -2.16 17.35 0.74
CA GLY A 148 -3.53 16.95 0.48
C GLY A 148 -4.02 15.99 1.55
N ILE A 149 -5.03 15.20 1.20
CA ILE A 149 -5.58 14.15 2.05
C ILE A 149 -5.66 12.84 1.29
N VAL A 150 -5.79 11.75 2.03
CA VAL A 150 -6.31 10.49 1.51
C VAL A 150 -7.79 10.66 1.22
N SER A 151 -8.17 10.59 -0.06
CA SER A 151 -9.55 10.70 -0.50
C SER A 151 -10.31 9.38 -0.42
N ALA A 152 -9.63 8.25 -0.66
CA ALA A 152 -10.21 6.92 -0.61
C ALA A 152 -9.10 5.86 -0.54
N VAL A 153 -9.37 4.73 0.09
CA VAL A 153 -8.49 3.55 0.06
C VAL A 153 -9.25 2.36 -0.52
N ARG A 154 -8.73 1.79 -1.60
CA ARG A 154 -9.35 0.66 -2.30
C ARG A 154 -8.47 -0.58 -2.19
N GLU A 155 -9.10 -1.72 -1.97
CA GLU A 155 -8.43 -2.99 -2.18
C GLU A 155 -8.51 -3.40 -3.64
N VAL A 156 -7.39 -3.90 -4.15
CA VAL A 156 -7.28 -4.53 -5.44
C VAL A 156 -6.63 -5.89 -5.20
N PRO A 157 -7.34 -7.02 -5.40
CA PRO A 157 -6.78 -8.35 -5.20
C PRO A 157 -5.42 -8.51 -5.88
N ASN A 158 -4.48 -9.21 -5.24
CA ASN A 158 -3.09 -9.44 -5.69
C ASN A 158 -2.20 -8.18 -5.84
N VAL A 159 -2.78 -7.00 -6.05
CA VAL A 159 -2.08 -5.70 -6.09
C VAL A 159 -1.97 -5.07 -4.69
N GLY A 160 -2.94 -5.29 -3.80
CA GLY A 160 -2.97 -4.70 -2.46
C GLY A 160 -3.79 -3.41 -2.41
N LYS A 161 -3.38 -2.45 -1.57
CA LYS A 161 -4.15 -1.22 -1.35
C LYS A 161 -3.72 -0.12 -2.31
N ILE A 162 -4.69 0.46 -3.00
CA ILE A 162 -4.54 1.65 -3.85
C ILE A 162 -5.16 2.83 -3.13
N ILE A 163 -4.35 3.85 -2.90
CA ILE A 163 -4.70 5.05 -2.15
C ILE A 163 -4.96 6.17 -3.15
N GLN A 164 -6.17 6.71 -3.16
CA GLN A 164 -6.48 7.92 -3.90
C GLN A 164 -6.17 9.13 -3.03
N ILE A 165 -5.43 10.09 -3.57
CA ILE A 165 -5.00 11.29 -2.86
C ILE A 165 -5.50 12.56 -3.56
N THR A 166 -5.62 13.66 -2.82
CA THR A 166 -5.99 14.97 -3.41
C THR A 166 -4.78 15.84 -3.73
N ALA A 167 -3.59 15.49 -3.24
CA ALA A 167 -2.37 16.24 -3.51
C ALA A 167 -2.13 16.37 -5.02
N PRO A 168 -1.91 17.58 -5.55
CA PRO A 168 -1.62 17.78 -6.97
C PRO A 168 -0.38 16.99 -7.42
N ILE A 169 -0.51 16.19 -8.48
CA ILE A 169 0.61 15.46 -9.07
C ILE A 169 0.73 15.69 -10.57
N SER A 170 1.95 15.55 -11.07
CA SER A 170 2.27 15.53 -12.51
C SER A 170 3.17 14.34 -12.81
N HIS A 171 3.48 14.09 -14.08
CA HIS A 171 4.25 12.92 -14.53
C HIS A 171 5.60 12.73 -13.80
N GLY A 172 6.29 13.83 -13.41
CA GLY A 172 7.56 13.74 -12.67
C GLY A 172 7.44 13.26 -11.21
N ASN A 173 6.21 13.19 -10.68
CA ASN A 173 5.96 12.68 -9.33
C ASN A 173 5.78 11.15 -9.28
N SER A 174 5.72 10.44 -10.41
CA SER A 174 5.73 8.98 -10.38
C SER A 174 6.92 8.45 -9.58
N GLY A 175 6.66 7.60 -8.60
CA GLY A 175 7.64 7.03 -7.68
C GLY A 175 7.89 7.87 -6.42
N SER A 176 7.27 9.05 -6.30
CA SER A 176 7.39 9.87 -5.08
C SER A 176 6.75 9.16 -3.88
N PRO A 177 7.35 9.25 -2.68
CA PRO A 177 6.69 8.82 -1.47
C PRO A 177 5.51 9.76 -1.13
N VAL A 178 4.43 9.15 -0.66
CA VAL A 178 3.34 9.83 0.05
C VAL A 178 3.60 9.66 1.54
N PHE A 179 3.85 10.75 2.25
CA PHE A 179 4.09 10.76 3.69
C PHE A 179 2.82 11.11 4.46
N ASN A 180 2.61 10.48 5.61
CA ASN A 180 1.70 11.00 6.64
C ASN A 180 2.39 12.10 7.47
N MET A 181 1.62 12.74 8.38
CA MET A 181 2.16 13.81 9.24
C MET A 181 3.16 13.34 10.31
N LYS A 182 3.36 12.02 10.47
CA LYS A 182 4.44 11.46 11.30
C LYS A 182 5.77 11.35 10.51
N GLY A 183 5.71 11.51 9.20
CA GLY A 183 6.84 11.34 8.29
C GLY A 183 7.10 9.90 7.87
N GLN A 184 6.08 9.04 7.97
CA GLN A 184 6.12 7.67 7.46
C GLN A 184 5.51 7.62 6.06
N VAL A 185 6.08 6.81 5.17
CA VAL A 185 5.57 6.58 3.82
C VAL A 185 4.34 5.68 3.89
N VAL A 186 3.20 6.19 3.48
CA VAL A 186 1.94 5.43 3.37
C VAL A 186 1.71 4.85 1.97
N GLY A 187 2.40 5.38 0.96
CA GLY A 187 2.35 4.83 -0.39
C GLY A 187 3.34 5.48 -1.37
N VAL A 188 3.35 4.96 -2.60
CA VAL A 188 4.20 5.41 -3.71
C VAL A 188 3.32 5.95 -4.82
N VAL A 189 3.46 7.23 -5.14
CA VAL A 189 2.66 7.91 -6.17
C VAL A 189 2.80 7.19 -7.50
N THR A 190 1.67 6.93 -8.15
CA THR A 190 1.58 6.45 -9.53
C THR A 190 0.54 7.29 -10.26
N VAL A 191 0.90 7.85 -11.41
CA VAL A 191 -0.03 8.66 -12.21
C VAL A 191 -0.74 7.76 -13.22
N LYS A 192 -2.07 7.81 -13.23
CA LYS A 192 -2.90 7.19 -14.28
C LYS A 192 -3.69 8.29 -14.98
N VAL A 193 -3.73 8.23 -16.31
CA VAL A 193 -4.52 9.14 -17.13
C VAL A 193 -5.76 8.41 -17.61
N THR A 194 -6.93 8.95 -17.37
CA THR A 194 -8.20 8.39 -17.86
C THR A 194 -9.08 9.51 -18.36
N ASN A 195 -9.58 9.38 -19.60
CA ASN A 195 -10.41 10.40 -20.26
C ASN A 195 -9.76 11.80 -20.25
N GLY A 196 -8.43 11.88 -20.34
CA GLY A 196 -7.68 13.13 -20.31
C GLY A 196 -7.55 13.79 -18.92
N GLN A 197 -8.02 13.14 -17.85
CA GLN A 197 -7.83 13.58 -16.47
C GLN A 197 -6.76 12.75 -15.77
N ASN A 198 -5.90 13.43 -15.00
CA ASN A 198 -4.95 12.77 -14.11
C ASN A 198 -5.69 12.33 -12.85
N ILE A 199 -5.56 11.05 -12.52
CA ILE A 199 -6.10 10.49 -11.29
C ILE A 199 -4.93 10.23 -10.35
N ASN A 200 -5.00 10.86 -9.19
CA ASN A 200 -3.88 10.90 -8.27
C ASN A 200 -3.95 9.69 -7.35
N LEU A 201 -3.14 8.68 -7.68
CA LEU A 201 -3.12 7.40 -6.99
C LEU A 201 -1.75 7.16 -6.36
N ALA A 202 -1.72 6.31 -5.35
CA ALA A 202 -0.52 5.77 -4.75
C ALA A 202 -0.68 4.30 -4.41
N ILE A 203 0.37 3.52 -4.64
CA ILE A 203 0.45 2.11 -4.25
C ILE A 203 0.81 2.04 -2.77
N GLY A 204 0.03 1.33 -1.96
CA GLY A 204 0.22 1.28 -0.51
C GLY A 204 1.58 0.74 -0.08
N ALA A 205 2.12 1.29 1.02
CA ALA A 205 3.48 1.02 1.51
C ALA A 205 3.73 -0.47 1.84
N ALA A 206 2.71 -1.22 2.26
CA ALA A 206 2.83 -2.65 2.50
C ALA A 206 3.35 -3.44 1.28
N ARG A 207 3.07 -2.97 0.05
CA ARG A 207 3.61 -3.60 -1.16
C ARG A 207 5.10 -3.32 -1.36
N VAL A 208 5.56 -2.14 -0.95
CA VAL A 208 6.99 -1.80 -0.95
C VAL A 208 7.76 -2.75 -0.03
N GLU A 209 7.19 -3.08 1.12
CA GLU A 209 7.80 -4.05 2.05
C GLU A 209 7.96 -5.43 1.44
N GLN A 210 7.18 -5.81 0.43
CA GLN A 210 7.27 -7.11 -0.24
C GLN A 210 8.45 -7.20 -1.22
N LEU A 211 9.05 -6.08 -1.61
CA LEU A 211 10.24 -6.06 -2.46
C LEU A 211 11.45 -6.65 -1.71
N ARG A 212 11.78 -7.92 -2.01
CA ARG A 212 12.95 -8.62 -1.48
C ARG A 212 14.16 -8.35 -2.38
N PRO A 213 15.22 -7.70 -1.89
CA PRO A 213 16.43 -7.49 -2.68
C PRO A 213 17.03 -8.82 -3.12
N GLY A 214 17.17 -9.02 -4.44
CA GLY A 214 17.80 -10.18 -5.04
C GLY A 214 19.15 -9.84 -5.68
N GLN A 215 19.56 -10.68 -6.63
CA GLN A 215 20.75 -10.43 -7.45
C GLN A 215 20.55 -9.17 -8.30
N LEU A 216 21.59 -8.34 -8.38
CA LEU A 216 21.61 -7.16 -9.22
C LEU A 216 21.40 -7.53 -10.70
N ARG A 217 20.45 -6.87 -11.35
CA ARG A 217 20.13 -7.03 -12.78
C ARG A 217 20.31 -5.72 -13.52
N SER A 218 20.81 -5.80 -14.75
CA SER A 218 20.96 -4.63 -15.62
C SER A 218 19.60 -4.03 -15.98
N LEU A 219 19.52 -2.69 -16.03
CA LEU A 219 18.34 -1.95 -16.49
C LEU A 219 17.97 -2.30 -17.94
N ALA A 220 18.97 -2.58 -18.77
CA ALA A 220 18.78 -2.96 -20.17
C ALA A 220 17.99 -4.27 -20.36
N ALA A 221 17.91 -5.10 -19.32
CA ALA A 221 17.09 -6.32 -19.33
C ALA A 221 15.59 -6.02 -19.17
N LEU A 222 15.22 -4.80 -18.76
CA LEU A 222 13.82 -4.38 -18.63
C LEU A 222 13.28 -3.94 -19.99
N PRO A 223 12.29 -4.64 -20.56
CA PRO A 223 11.81 -4.33 -21.89
C PRO A 223 11.16 -2.93 -21.95
N ALA A 224 11.55 -2.13 -22.94
CA ALA A 224 11.06 -0.76 -23.17
C ALA A 224 9.57 -0.69 -23.48
N LYS A 225 9.08 -1.69 -24.22
CA LYS A 225 7.67 -1.98 -24.38
C LYS A 225 7.47 -3.39 -23.88
N GLU A 226 6.48 -3.59 -23.03
CA GLU A 226 5.93 -4.93 -22.91
C GLU A 226 5.53 -5.44 -24.28
N ARG A 227 5.67 -6.74 -24.47
CA ARG A 227 5.08 -7.42 -25.61
C ARG A 227 3.56 -7.34 -25.45
N LEU A 228 2.99 -6.19 -25.81
CA LEU A 228 1.56 -5.92 -25.99
C LEU A 228 0.93 -6.86 -27.03
N SER A 229 1.72 -7.75 -27.65
CA SER A 229 1.23 -8.84 -28.49
C SER A 229 0.47 -9.90 -27.70
N ASP A 230 0.66 -10.01 -26.38
CA ASP A 230 -0.18 -10.87 -25.56
C ASP A 230 -1.46 -10.12 -25.15
N VAL A 231 -2.54 -10.38 -25.90
CA VAL A 231 -3.87 -9.83 -25.62
C VAL A 231 -4.31 -10.17 -24.20
N ALA A 232 -3.93 -11.33 -23.65
CA ALA A 232 -4.31 -11.69 -22.29
C ALA A 232 -3.67 -10.74 -21.26
N GLU A 233 -2.40 -10.40 -21.45
CA GLU A 233 -1.67 -9.49 -20.58
C GLU A 233 -2.16 -8.05 -20.69
N SER A 234 -2.32 -7.57 -21.91
CA SER A 234 -2.83 -6.23 -22.18
C SER A 234 -4.24 -6.04 -21.60
N SER A 235 -5.13 -7.03 -21.79
CA SER A 235 -6.46 -7.00 -21.21
C SER A 235 -6.42 -7.07 -19.67
N TYR A 236 -5.59 -7.93 -19.07
CA TYR A 236 -5.49 -8.00 -17.61
C TYR A 236 -5.10 -6.64 -17.00
N ARG A 237 -4.12 -5.97 -17.59
CA ARG A 237 -3.67 -4.64 -17.13
C ARG A 237 -4.71 -3.56 -17.30
N THR A 238 -5.38 -3.54 -18.45
CA THR A 238 -6.48 -2.59 -18.69
C THR A 238 -7.63 -2.83 -17.70
N GLY A 239 -7.86 -4.09 -17.33
CA GLY A 239 -8.77 -4.49 -16.27
C GLY A 239 -8.34 -3.95 -14.90
N LEU A 240 -7.07 -4.09 -14.53
CA LEU A 240 -6.52 -3.52 -13.28
C LEU A 240 -6.66 -2.00 -13.25
N ASP A 241 -6.32 -1.33 -14.35
CA ASP A 241 -6.46 0.12 -14.48
C ASP A 241 -7.93 0.55 -14.29
N SER A 242 -8.87 -0.17 -14.90
CA SER A 242 -10.31 0.08 -14.70
C SER A 242 -10.75 -0.18 -13.25
N LEU A 243 -10.22 -1.23 -12.62
CA LEU A 243 -10.52 -1.60 -11.24
C LEU A 243 -10.01 -0.57 -10.24
N TRP A 244 -8.82 -0.02 -10.44
CA TRP A 244 -8.25 1.04 -9.58
C TRP A 244 -9.15 2.28 -9.52
N LEU A 245 -9.89 2.53 -10.61
CA LEU A 245 -10.85 3.63 -10.74
C LEU A 245 -12.26 3.29 -10.24
N GLY A 246 -12.48 2.06 -9.77
CA GLY A 246 -13.79 1.57 -9.36
C GLY A 246 -14.74 1.28 -10.52
N ASN A 247 -14.25 1.23 -11.76
CA ASN A 247 -15.06 0.93 -12.95
C ASN A 247 -15.23 -0.59 -13.11
N TYR A 248 -16.00 -1.21 -12.22
CA TYR A 248 -16.13 -2.67 -12.15
C TYR A 248 -16.67 -3.31 -13.44
N ASP A 249 -17.62 -2.67 -14.13
CA ASP A 249 -18.19 -3.22 -15.38
C ASP A 249 -17.14 -3.34 -16.49
N ASN A 250 -16.35 -2.27 -16.69
CA ASN A 250 -15.25 -2.29 -17.66
C ASN A 250 -14.17 -3.29 -17.25
N ALA A 251 -13.81 -3.31 -15.96
CA ALA A 251 -12.80 -4.20 -15.42
C ALA A 251 -13.14 -5.67 -15.67
N ILE A 252 -14.39 -6.08 -15.42
CA ILE A 252 -14.87 -7.46 -15.65
C ILE A 252 -14.65 -7.89 -17.10
N GLY A 253 -15.07 -7.09 -18.09
CA GLY A 253 -14.93 -7.46 -19.50
C GLY A 253 -13.48 -7.66 -19.93
N TYR A 254 -12.57 -6.83 -19.39
CA TYR A 254 -11.14 -6.98 -19.61
C TYR A 254 -10.55 -8.22 -18.92
N PHE A 255 -10.94 -8.51 -17.69
CA PHE A 255 -10.48 -9.71 -16.99
C PHE A 255 -11.02 -11.01 -17.59
N GLU A 256 -12.29 -11.04 -18.03
CA GLU A 256 -12.86 -12.17 -18.76
C GLU A 256 -12.12 -12.38 -20.09
N THR A 257 -11.80 -11.30 -20.81
CA THR A 257 -10.95 -11.39 -22.02
C THR A 257 -9.58 -11.96 -21.69
N ALA A 258 -8.95 -11.51 -20.60
CA ALA A 258 -7.66 -12.03 -20.15
C ALA A 258 -7.71 -13.52 -19.82
N ALA A 259 -8.72 -13.95 -19.06
CA ALA A 259 -8.94 -15.35 -18.69
C ALA A 259 -9.23 -16.23 -19.92
N ASN A 260 -10.01 -15.74 -20.89
CA ASN A 260 -10.32 -16.48 -22.11
C ASN A 260 -9.10 -16.63 -23.03
N ARG A 261 -8.22 -15.63 -23.09
CA ARG A 261 -6.99 -15.67 -23.91
C ARG A 261 -5.87 -16.44 -23.23
N ASN A 262 -5.82 -16.46 -21.90
CA ASN A 262 -4.93 -17.30 -21.12
C ASN A 262 -5.72 -18.04 -20.02
N PRO A 263 -6.28 -19.22 -20.32
CA PRO A 263 -7.09 -20.00 -19.38
C PRO A 263 -6.36 -20.47 -18.12
N ARG A 264 -5.03 -20.33 -18.05
CA ARG A 264 -4.24 -20.68 -16.86
C ARG A 264 -4.05 -19.51 -15.89
N ARG A 265 -4.56 -18.31 -16.22
CA ARG A 265 -4.48 -17.13 -15.36
C ARG A 265 -5.60 -17.12 -14.32
N ALA A 266 -5.38 -17.84 -13.23
CA ALA A 266 -6.30 -17.85 -12.08
C ALA A 266 -6.60 -16.43 -11.57
N ASP A 267 -5.60 -15.55 -11.59
CA ASP A 267 -5.69 -14.20 -11.05
C ASP A 267 -6.76 -13.36 -11.77
N ALA A 268 -6.98 -13.58 -13.07
CA ALA A 268 -8.06 -12.91 -13.80
C ALA A 268 -9.45 -13.28 -13.26
N TRP A 269 -9.67 -14.56 -12.94
CA TRP A 269 -10.92 -15.00 -12.31
C TRP A 269 -11.08 -14.48 -10.88
N VAL A 270 -9.99 -14.33 -10.12
CA VAL A 270 -10.02 -13.65 -8.81
C VAL A 270 -10.51 -12.21 -8.97
N GLN A 271 -10.00 -11.48 -9.97
CA GLN A 271 -10.44 -10.10 -10.20
C GLN A 271 -11.91 -10.01 -10.65
N VAL A 272 -12.37 -10.93 -11.50
CA VAL A 272 -13.80 -11.02 -11.88
C VAL A 272 -14.66 -11.24 -10.64
N GLY A 273 -14.30 -12.23 -9.80
CA GLY A 273 -15.01 -12.52 -8.55
C GLY A 273 -15.11 -11.31 -7.64
N TYR A 274 -13.99 -10.59 -7.46
CA TYR A 274 -13.95 -9.38 -6.65
C TYR A 274 -14.87 -8.29 -7.18
N CYS A 275 -14.81 -8.01 -8.49
CA CYS A 275 -15.68 -7.03 -9.11
C CYS A 275 -17.17 -7.39 -8.96
N LYS A 276 -17.51 -8.68 -9.11
CA LYS A 276 -18.90 -9.16 -8.95
C LYS A 276 -19.40 -9.03 -7.51
N VAL A 277 -18.58 -9.30 -6.49
CA VAL A 277 -18.92 -9.01 -5.08
C VAL A 277 -19.20 -7.53 -4.89
N LYS A 278 -18.35 -6.64 -5.42
CA LYS A 278 -18.55 -5.19 -5.33
C LYS A 278 -19.81 -4.70 -6.04
N GLN A 279 -20.31 -5.46 -7.01
CA GLN A 279 -21.60 -5.22 -7.68
C GLN A 279 -22.80 -5.89 -6.99
N GLY A 280 -22.60 -6.63 -5.89
CA GLY A 280 -23.64 -7.43 -5.23
C GLY A 280 -24.06 -8.69 -6.00
N LYS A 281 -23.34 -9.06 -7.07
CA LYS A 281 -23.61 -10.24 -7.91
C LYS A 281 -22.93 -11.48 -7.32
N ASN A 282 -23.30 -11.83 -6.10
CA ASN A 282 -22.55 -12.80 -5.28
C ASN A 282 -22.50 -14.22 -5.88
N GLU A 283 -23.57 -14.68 -6.53
CA GLU A 283 -23.58 -15.99 -7.21
C GLU A 283 -22.66 -16.03 -8.44
N GLU A 284 -22.50 -14.92 -9.16
CA GLU A 284 -21.50 -14.82 -10.23
C GLU A 284 -20.08 -14.78 -9.65
N ALA A 285 -19.88 -14.11 -8.52
CA ALA A 285 -18.59 -14.07 -7.84
C ALA A 285 -18.15 -15.45 -7.37
N ILE A 286 -19.07 -16.24 -6.78
CA ILE A 286 -18.82 -17.62 -6.35
C ILE A 286 -18.29 -18.45 -7.52
N ARG A 287 -18.94 -18.38 -8.70
CA ARG A 287 -18.49 -19.11 -9.90
C ARG A 287 -17.09 -18.69 -10.34
N ALA A 288 -16.81 -17.38 -10.34
CA ALA A 288 -15.49 -16.88 -10.73
C ALA A 288 -14.39 -17.36 -9.76
N TYR A 289 -14.62 -17.30 -8.45
CA TYR A 289 -13.65 -17.82 -7.48
C TYR A 289 -13.48 -19.34 -7.55
N GLN A 290 -14.55 -20.10 -7.83
CA GLN A 290 -14.43 -21.54 -8.07
C GLN A 290 -13.55 -21.85 -9.28
N LEU A 291 -13.71 -21.13 -10.40
CA LEU A 291 -12.82 -21.25 -11.56
C LEU A 291 -11.36 -20.90 -11.22
N ALA A 292 -11.13 -19.90 -10.37
CA ALA A 292 -9.80 -19.58 -9.89
C ALA A 292 -9.20 -20.71 -9.03
N LEU A 293 -10.00 -21.35 -8.18
CA LEU A 293 -9.61 -22.48 -7.33
C LEU A 293 -9.40 -23.78 -8.12
N GLU A 294 -10.08 -23.99 -9.26
CA GLU A 294 -9.75 -25.11 -10.16
C GLU A 294 -8.29 -25.04 -10.64
N LEU A 295 -7.78 -23.82 -10.84
CA LEU A 295 -6.39 -23.57 -11.26
C LEU A 295 -5.41 -23.50 -10.09
N LYS A 296 -5.83 -22.96 -8.94
CA LYS A 296 -5.03 -22.81 -7.71
C LYS A 296 -5.81 -23.32 -6.48
N PRO A 297 -5.95 -24.65 -6.29
CA PRO A 297 -6.85 -25.22 -5.28
C PRO A 297 -6.45 -24.95 -3.82
N ASN A 298 -5.19 -24.59 -3.58
CA ASN A 298 -4.63 -24.34 -2.25
C ASN A 298 -4.28 -22.86 -2.01
N ALA A 299 -4.81 -21.93 -2.81
CA ALA A 299 -4.63 -20.50 -2.59
C ALA A 299 -5.59 -20.03 -1.48
N GLU A 300 -5.06 -19.76 -0.29
CA GLU A 300 -5.87 -19.38 0.87
C GLU A 300 -6.65 -18.08 0.65
N GLU A 301 -6.07 -17.14 -0.08
CA GLU A 301 -6.63 -15.83 -0.35
C GLU A 301 -7.91 -15.94 -1.18
N ILE A 302 -7.95 -16.92 -2.08
CA ILE A 302 -9.12 -17.20 -2.92
C ILE A 302 -10.20 -17.89 -2.09
N HIS A 303 -9.84 -18.82 -1.19
CA HIS A 303 -10.79 -19.43 -0.25
C HIS A 303 -11.43 -18.37 0.68
N ASN A 304 -10.65 -17.42 1.18
CA ASN A 304 -11.19 -16.33 2.01
C ASN A 304 -12.18 -15.47 1.21
N LYS A 305 -11.82 -15.07 -0.02
CA LYS A 305 -12.70 -14.28 -0.91
C LYS A 305 -13.94 -15.03 -1.36
N LEU A 306 -13.85 -16.34 -1.56
CA LEU A 306 -15.01 -17.20 -1.80
C LEU A 306 -15.94 -17.25 -0.58
N GLY A 307 -15.35 -17.29 0.63
CA GLY A 307 -16.10 -17.16 1.88
C GLY A 307 -16.90 -15.86 1.94
N ASP A 308 -16.30 -14.72 1.57
CA ASP A 308 -16.99 -13.43 1.50
C ASP A 308 -18.17 -13.49 0.52
N ALA A 309 -17.96 -14.07 -0.66
CA ALA A 309 -19.02 -14.19 -1.65
C ALA A 309 -20.19 -15.07 -1.15
N TYR A 310 -19.91 -16.18 -0.45
CA TYR A 310 -20.94 -16.99 0.20
C TYR A 310 -21.63 -16.25 1.34
N TYR A 311 -20.89 -15.51 2.17
CA TYR A 311 -21.42 -14.73 3.27
C TYR A 311 -22.42 -13.69 2.75
N TYR A 312 -22.05 -12.90 1.74
CA TYR A 312 -22.95 -11.92 1.14
C TYR A 312 -24.10 -12.55 0.34
N ALA A 313 -23.99 -13.81 -0.08
CA ALA A 313 -25.09 -14.58 -0.66
C ALA A 313 -26.04 -15.18 0.40
N GLY A 314 -25.78 -14.99 1.70
CA GLY A 314 -26.55 -15.59 2.80
C GLY A 314 -26.27 -17.09 3.02
N ARG A 315 -25.21 -17.62 2.38
CA ARG A 315 -24.83 -19.04 2.40
C ARG A 315 -23.82 -19.29 3.52
N MET A 316 -24.27 -19.08 4.76
CA MET A 316 -23.41 -19.03 5.94
C MET A 316 -22.59 -20.32 6.18
N ARG A 317 -23.16 -21.49 5.88
CA ARG A 317 -22.44 -22.77 6.05
C ARG A 317 -21.26 -22.88 5.09
N GLU A 318 -21.45 -22.52 3.83
CA GLU A 318 -20.38 -22.52 2.82
C GLU A 318 -19.34 -21.42 3.08
N ALA A 319 -19.77 -20.27 3.61
CA ALA A 319 -18.86 -19.20 4.04
C ALA A 319 -17.91 -19.69 5.13
N ILE A 320 -18.45 -20.26 6.22
CA ILE A 320 -17.67 -20.86 7.32
C ILE A 320 -16.70 -21.93 6.79
N ALA A 321 -17.16 -22.82 5.90
CA ALA A 321 -16.30 -23.85 5.33
C ALA A 321 -15.13 -23.26 4.52
N SER A 322 -15.39 -22.21 3.73
CA SER A 322 -14.37 -21.55 2.90
C SER A 322 -13.37 -20.77 3.75
N TYR A 323 -13.84 -20.01 4.75
CA TYR A 323 -12.97 -19.33 5.71
C TYR A 323 -12.13 -20.31 6.53
N THR A 324 -12.72 -21.42 6.97
CA THR A 324 -11.99 -22.50 7.66
C THR A 324 -10.89 -23.05 6.77
N ARG A 325 -11.16 -23.26 5.47
CA ARG A 325 -10.15 -23.72 4.52
C ARG A 325 -9.02 -22.71 4.35
N ALA A 326 -9.32 -21.42 4.28
CA ALA A 326 -8.32 -20.35 4.23
C ALA A 326 -7.42 -20.35 5.47
N ALA A 327 -8.00 -20.36 6.68
CA ALA A 327 -7.26 -20.42 7.94
C ALA A 327 -6.45 -21.73 8.10
N SER A 328 -6.95 -22.84 7.55
CA SER A 328 -6.23 -24.12 7.56
C SER A 328 -5.00 -24.11 6.64
N LEU A 329 -5.11 -23.46 5.48
CA LEU A 329 -4.02 -23.32 4.51
C LEU A 329 -2.95 -22.34 5.00
N ASN A 330 -3.38 -21.26 5.67
CA ASN A 330 -2.49 -20.28 6.28
C ASN A 330 -3.01 -19.86 7.67
N PRO A 331 -2.51 -20.49 8.75
CA PRO A 331 -2.90 -20.14 10.13
C PRO A 331 -2.49 -18.73 10.57
N GLY A 332 -1.65 -18.04 9.78
CA GLY A 332 -1.26 -16.64 10.04
C GLY A 332 -2.18 -15.61 9.35
N ASN A 333 -3.21 -16.06 8.62
CA ASN A 333 -4.11 -15.16 7.91
C ASN A 333 -5.15 -14.55 8.87
N ALA A 334 -4.85 -13.34 9.36
CA ALA A 334 -5.72 -12.60 10.28
C ALA A 334 -7.12 -12.35 9.70
N ASP A 335 -7.24 -12.01 8.41
CA ASP A 335 -8.53 -11.77 7.75
C ASP A 335 -9.41 -13.02 7.77
N ALA A 336 -8.84 -14.20 7.54
CA ALA A 336 -9.58 -15.46 7.59
C ALA A 336 -10.14 -15.75 9.00
N HIS A 337 -9.34 -15.49 10.05
CA HIS A 337 -9.78 -15.65 11.43
C HIS A 337 -10.84 -14.62 11.83
N TYR A 338 -10.69 -13.36 11.40
CA TYR A 338 -11.70 -12.32 11.61
C TYR A 338 -13.02 -12.69 10.94
N ASN A 339 -12.99 -13.04 9.65
CA ASN A 339 -14.18 -13.41 8.89
C ASN A 339 -14.88 -14.66 9.48
N LEU A 340 -14.09 -15.65 9.90
CA LEU A 340 -14.62 -16.85 10.54
C LEU A 340 -15.25 -16.54 11.91
N ALA A 341 -14.66 -15.63 12.70
CA ALA A 341 -15.24 -15.18 13.96
C ALA A 341 -16.59 -14.47 13.75
N VAL A 342 -16.67 -13.54 12.79
CA VAL A 342 -17.91 -12.86 12.40
C VAL A 342 -18.98 -13.87 11.99
N ALA A 343 -18.65 -14.78 11.07
CA ALA A 343 -19.57 -15.81 10.61
C ALA A 343 -20.06 -16.73 11.76
N TYR A 344 -19.21 -17.03 12.74
CA TYR A 344 -19.61 -17.78 13.92
C TYR A 344 -20.50 -17.00 14.87
N PHE A 345 -20.26 -15.71 15.10
CA PHE A 345 -21.16 -14.87 15.89
C PHE A 345 -22.56 -14.82 15.27
N GLU A 346 -22.65 -14.57 13.96
CA GLU A 346 -23.93 -14.48 13.26
C GLU A 346 -24.69 -15.81 13.17
N SER A 347 -23.97 -16.92 13.12
CA SER A 347 -24.57 -18.26 13.17
C SER A 347 -24.87 -18.76 14.59
N GLY A 348 -24.63 -17.94 15.63
CA GLY A 348 -24.90 -18.26 17.03
C GLY A 348 -23.87 -19.19 17.69
N ASN A 349 -22.74 -19.45 17.03
CA ASN A 349 -21.66 -20.31 17.52
C ASN A 349 -20.62 -19.54 18.35
N GLU A 350 -21.06 -18.86 19.41
CA GLU A 350 -20.24 -17.93 20.20
C GLU A 350 -18.93 -18.56 20.73
N ARG A 351 -18.95 -19.84 21.12
CA ARG A 351 -17.75 -20.55 21.58
C ARG A 351 -16.66 -20.63 20.51
N LEU A 352 -17.03 -20.88 19.26
CA LEU A 352 -16.09 -20.94 18.14
C LEU A 352 -15.64 -19.53 17.76
N ALA A 353 -16.56 -18.56 17.72
CA ALA A 353 -16.23 -17.16 17.47
C ALA A 353 -15.17 -16.62 18.44
N LEU A 354 -15.31 -16.89 19.74
CA LEU A 354 -14.34 -16.49 20.76
C LEU A 354 -13.01 -17.25 20.66
N THR A 355 -12.98 -18.43 20.03
CA THR A 355 -11.73 -19.16 19.76
C THR A 355 -10.97 -18.45 18.65
N GLU A 356 -11.64 -18.13 17.55
CA GLU A 356 -11.05 -17.40 16.43
C GLU A 356 -10.61 -15.98 16.84
N ALA A 357 -11.42 -15.28 17.65
CA ALA A 357 -11.08 -13.95 18.16
C ALA A 357 -9.79 -13.95 19.00
N LYS A 358 -9.49 -15.03 19.74
CA LYS A 358 -8.24 -15.16 20.50
C LYS A 358 -7.03 -15.33 19.59
N ILE A 359 -7.18 -16.09 18.50
CA ILE A 359 -6.12 -16.26 17.49
C ILE A 359 -5.90 -14.91 16.79
N LEU A 360 -6.98 -14.27 16.33
CA LEU A 360 -6.95 -12.97 15.69
C LEU A 360 -6.19 -11.95 16.52
N ARG A 361 -6.45 -11.88 17.83
CA ARG A 361 -5.76 -10.96 18.73
C ARG A 361 -4.23 -11.11 18.70
N GLN A 362 -3.74 -12.34 18.58
CA GLN A 362 -2.29 -12.60 18.51
C GLN A 362 -1.71 -12.23 17.15
N LEU A 363 -2.51 -12.26 16.09
CA LEU A 363 -2.09 -11.96 14.71
C LEU A 363 -2.18 -10.46 14.40
N ASP A 364 -3.27 -9.81 14.80
CA ASP A 364 -3.58 -8.40 14.51
C ASP A 364 -4.51 -7.81 15.60
N GLU A 365 -3.93 -7.04 16.52
CA GLU A 365 -4.69 -6.40 17.62
C GLU A 365 -5.69 -5.35 17.08
N LYS A 366 -5.36 -4.64 15.99
CA LYS A 366 -6.27 -3.62 15.42
C LYS A 366 -7.51 -4.28 14.82
N LEU A 367 -7.33 -5.38 14.09
CA LEU A 367 -8.43 -6.14 13.52
C LEU A 367 -9.26 -6.83 14.61
N TYR A 368 -8.63 -7.27 15.70
CA TYR A 368 -9.33 -7.76 16.90
C TYR A 368 -10.18 -6.67 17.57
N GLU A 369 -9.65 -5.46 17.78
CA GLU A 369 -10.40 -4.34 18.34
C GLU A 369 -11.63 -4.01 17.48
N LYS A 370 -11.45 -4.00 16.15
CA LYS A 370 -12.55 -3.86 15.20
C LYS A 370 -13.62 -4.93 15.40
N LEU A 371 -13.24 -6.21 15.44
CA LEU A 371 -14.18 -7.33 15.67
C LEU A 371 -14.98 -7.12 16.96
N VAL A 372 -14.31 -6.75 18.05
CA VAL A 372 -14.96 -6.52 19.35
C VAL A 372 -16.00 -5.39 19.26
N SER A 373 -15.66 -4.30 18.57
CA SER A 373 -16.57 -3.16 18.39
C SER A 373 -17.82 -3.49 17.56
N GLU A 374 -17.71 -4.41 16.60
CA GLU A 374 -18.82 -4.78 15.71
C GLU A 374 -19.73 -5.87 16.30
N THR A 375 -19.18 -6.72 17.18
CA THR A 375 -19.86 -7.95 17.63
C THR A 375 -20.32 -7.91 19.08
N ARG A 376 -19.89 -6.93 19.89
CA ARG A 376 -20.41 -6.72 21.24
C ARG A 376 -21.27 -5.46 21.28
N PRO A 377 -22.59 -5.56 21.52
CA PRO A 377 -23.36 -4.38 21.87
C PRO A 377 -22.85 -3.82 23.21
N GLU A 378 -22.67 -2.50 23.28
CA GLU A 378 -22.46 -1.79 24.54
C GLU A 378 -23.54 -2.26 25.54
N ARG A 379 -23.11 -2.92 26.62
CA ARG A 379 -24.00 -3.40 27.69
C ARG A 379 -24.26 -2.30 28.69
#